data_AF-A0A511QYB6-F1
#
_entry.id   AF-A0A511QYB6-F1
#
_cell.length_a   1.000
_cell.length_b   1.000
_cell.length_c   1.000
_cell.angle_alpha   90.00
_cell.angle_beta   90.00
_cell.angle_gamma   90.00
#
_symmetry.space_group_name_H-M   'P 1'
#
loop_
_entity.id
_entity.type
_entity.pdbx_description
1 polymer ?
#
loop_
_entity_poly.entity_id
_entity_poly.type
_entity_poly.pdbx_seq_one_letter_code
_entity_poly.pdbx_strand_id
1 'polypeptide(L)'
;MQRLLDQAAILIRDARELPPERAVGSLKESVGLLEAVRPSKERDGMMALAYLRLAQMQRQLGKRQEAERAFMLGYSYARSSREERVRRLAEKLSQEFTNSVQG
;
A
#
# COMPACT_ATOMS: atom_id res chain seq x y z
N MET A 1 -13.13 -0.98 -16.60
CA MET A 1 -11.92 -0.51 -15.89
C MET A 1 -12.28 0.24 -14.61
N GLN A 2 -13.21 1.22 -14.65
CA GLN A 2 -13.71 1.90 -13.44
C GLN A 2 -14.17 0.94 -12.33
N ARG A 3 -14.96 -0.09 -12.68
CA ARG A 3 -15.41 -1.13 -11.74
C ARG A 3 -14.27 -1.82 -10.96
N LEU A 4 -13.08 -1.97 -11.57
CA LEU A 4 -11.92 -2.58 -10.90
C LEU A 4 -11.28 -1.60 -9.91
N LEU A 5 -11.22 -0.31 -10.25
CA LEU A 5 -10.77 0.75 -9.35
C LEU A 5 -11.71 0.87 -8.14
N ASP A 6 -13.02 0.85 -8.38
CA ASP A 6 -14.02 0.91 -7.31
C ASP A 6 -13.90 -0.29 -6.35
N GLN A 7 -13.73 -1.50 -6.91
CA GLN A 7 -13.55 -2.72 -6.10
C GLN A 7 -12.22 -2.71 -5.33
N ALA A 8 -11.13 -2.28 -5.95
CA ALA A 8 -9.85 -2.10 -5.27
C ALA A 8 -9.97 -1.09 -4.11
N ALA A 9 -10.64 0.05 -4.33
CA ALA A 9 -10.86 1.06 -3.30
C ALA A 9 -11.67 0.52 -2.10
N ILE A 10 -12.68 -0.32 -2.35
CA ILE A 10 -13.45 -1.01 -1.31
C ILE A 10 -12.53 -1.91 -0.48
N LEU A 11 -11.74 -2.77 -1.13
CA LEU A 11 -10.81 -3.68 -0.44
C LEU A 11 -9.78 -2.92 0.41
N ILE A 12 -9.20 -1.84 -0.12
CA ILE A 12 -8.25 -0.99 0.62
C ILE A 12 -8.90 -0.35 1.85
N ARG A 13 -10.14 0.13 1.70
CA ARG A 13 -10.88 0.76 2.80
C ARG A 13 -11.21 -0.26 3.88
N ASP A 14 -11.77 -1.40 3.51
CA ASP A 14 -12.27 -2.40 4.44
C ASP A 14 -11.11 -3.10 5.17
N ALA A 15 -9.95 -3.25 4.53
CA ALA A 15 -8.73 -3.78 5.15
C ALA A 15 -8.28 -3.01 6.41
N ARG A 16 -8.74 -1.78 6.64
CA ARG A 16 -8.46 -0.99 7.85
C ARG A 16 -9.06 -1.59 9.11
N GLU A 17 -10.20 -2.25 8.96
CA GLU A 17 -10.98 -2.81 10.07
C GLU A 17 -10.69 -4.32 10.26
N LEU A 18 -9.86 -4.90 9.39
CA LEU A 18 -9.52 -6.31 9.43
C LEU A 18 -8.27 -6.56 10.30
N PRO A 19 -8.17 -7.73 10.96
CA PRO A 19 -6.92 -8.19 11.54
C PRO A 19 -5.81 -8.27 10.49
N PRO A 20 -4.52 -8.07 10.87
CA PRO A 20 -3.42 -7.95 9.91
C PRO A 20 -3.30 -9.13 8.94
N GLU A 21 -3.58 -10.36 9.39
CA GLU A 21 -3.53 -11.57 8.56
C GLU A 21 -4.56 -11.52 7.42
N ARG A 22 -5.77 -11.05 7.71
CA ARG A 22 -6.84 -10.91 6.72
C ARG A 22 -6.66 -9.66 5.86
N ALA A 23 -6.23 -8.56 6.46
CA ALA A 23 -5.93 -7.31 5.77
C ALA A 23 -4.87 -7.51 4.67
N VAL A 24 -3.82 -8.30 4.94
CA VAL A 24 -2.81 -8.65 3.92
C VAL A 24 -3.42 -9.33 2.70
N GLY A 25 -4.39 -10.23 2.90
CA GLY A 25 -5.11 -10.90 1.81
C GLY A 25 -5.88 -9.89 0.95
N SER A 26 -6.73 -9.07 1.57
CA SER A 26 -7.54 -8.06 0.88
C SER A 26 -6.69 -7.01 0.16
N LEU A 27 -5.57 -6.59 0.74
CA LEU A 27 -4.66 -5.63 0.12
C LEU A 27 -3.93 -6.22 -1.10
N LYS A 28 -3.51 -7.49 -1.04
CA LYS A 28 -2.93 -8.18 -2.21
C LYS A 28 -3.94 -8.35 -3.33
N GLU A 29 -5.19 -8.70 -3.00
CA GLU A 29 -6.26 -8.78 -3.98
C GLU A 29 -6.51 -7.41 -4.65
N SER A 30 -6.56 -6.34 -3.86
CA SER A 30 -6.66 -4.99 -4.40
C SER A 30 -5.52 -4.65 -5.35
N VAL A 31 -4.27 -5.03 -5.04
CA VAL A 31 -3.13 -4.80 -5.92
C VAL A 31 -3.32 -5.54 -7.24
N GLY A 32 -3.75 -6.81 -7.21
CA GLY A 32 -4.02 -7.58 -8.42
C GLY A 32 -5.09 -6.93 -9.32
N LEU A 33 -6.14 -6.35 -8.73
CA LEU A 33 -7.15 -5.60 -9.48
C LEU A 33 -6.56 -4.34 -10.12
N LEU A 34 -5.68 -3.62 -9.42
CA LEU A 34 -5.03 -2.40 -9.91
C LEU A 34 -3.96 -2.69 -10.98
N GLU A 35 -3.33 -3.85 -10.95
CA GLU A 35 -2.41 -4.33 -11.99
C GLU A 35 -3.13 -4.61 -13.32
N ALA A 36 -4.39 -5.04 -13.26
CA ALA A 36 -5.23 -5.21 -14.44
C ALA A 36 -5.75 -3.87 -15.03
N VAL A 37 -5.58 -2.74 -14.32
CA VAL A 37 -5.99 -1.41 -14.76
C VAL A 37 -4.83 -0.72 -15.50
N ARG A 38 -5.14 -0.04 -16.62
CA ARG A 38 -4.14 0.75 -17.36
C ARG A 38 -3.52 1.82 -16.45
N PRO A 39 -2.20 2.09 -16.57
CA PRO A 39 -1.54 3.12 -15.78
C PRO A 39 -2.26 4.48 -15.88
N SER A 40 -2.52 5.08 -14.72
CA SER A 40 -3.13 6.40 -14.57
C SER A 40 -2.80 6.93 -13.18
N LYS A 41 -2.90 8.25 -12.98
CA LYS A 41 -2.60 8.87 -11.68
C LYS A 41 -3.46 8.30 -10.55
N GLU A 42 -4.74 8.08 -10.83
CA GLU A 42 -5.68 7.52 -9.86
C GLU A 42 -5.28 6.09 -9.48
N ARG A 43 -5.05 5.23 -10.47
CA ARG A 43 -4.57 3.85 -10.27
C ARG A 43 -3.26 3.82 -9.49
N ASP A 44 -2.31 4.68 -9.83
CA ASP A 44 -1.00 4.72 -9.18
C ASP A 44 -1.10 5.25 -7.74
N GLY A 45 -2.00 6.20 -7.47
CA GLY A 45 -2.32 6.66 -6.12
C GLY A 45 -2.91 5.54 -5.26
N MET A 46 -3.81 4.72 -5.82
CA MET A 46 -4.35 3.55 -5.13
C MET A 46 -3.30 2.45 -4.94
N MET A 47 -2.42 2.21 -5.93
CA MET A 47 -1.30 1.26 -5.80
C MET A 47 -0.38 1.65 -4.65
N ALA A 48 -0.01 2.93 -4.59
CA ALA A 48 0.80 3.44 -3.50
C ALA A 48 0.13 3.22 -2.14
N LEU A 49 -1.16 3.58 -2.02
CA LEU A 49 -1.90 3.40 -0.78
C LEU A 49 -1.99 1.92 -0.36
N ALA A 50 -2.29 1.01 -1.30
CA ALA A 50 -2.38 -0.41 -1.04
C ALA A 50 -1.05 -0.98 -0.55
N TYR A 51 0.05 -0.67 -1.23
CA TYR A 51 1.39 -1.14 -0.85
C TYR A 51 1.87 -0.57 0.49
N LEU A 52 1.63 0.71 0.77
CA LEU A 52 2.00 1.32 2.06
C LEU A 52 1.23 0.68 3.22
N ARG A 53 -0.07 0.38 3.04
CA ARG A 53 -0.85 -0.36 4.03
C ARG A 53 -0.38 -1.80 4.17
N LEU A 54 -0.02 -2.45 3.06
CA LEU A 54 0.51 -3.81 3.07
C LEU A 54 1.80 -3.88 3.89
N ALA A 55 2.68 -2.88 3.74
CA ALA A 55 3.90 -2.75 4.52
C ALA A 55 3.62 -2.65 6.03
N GLN A 56 2.63 -1.83 6.43
CA GLN A 56 2.22 -1.71 7.83
C GLN A 56 1.72 -3.05 8.40
N MET A 57 0.85 -3.75 7.67
CA MET A 57 0.29 -5.02 8.14
C MET A 57 1.36 -6.12 8.21
N GLN A 58 2.23 -6.22 7.21
CA GLN A 58 3.34 -7.18 7.21
C GLN A 58 4.32 -6.92 8.35
N ARG A 59 4.59 -5.64 8.66
CA ARG A 59 5.41 -5.27 9.81
C ARG A 59 4.78 -5.69 11.13
N GLN A 60 3.47 -5.48 11.31
CA GLN A 60 2.74 -5.93 12.51
C GLN A 60 2.79 -7.46 12.67
N LEU A 61 2.83 -8.19 11.57
CA LEU A 61 3.00 -9.65 11.54
C LEU A 61 4.45 -10.13 11.72
N GLY A 62 5.41 -9.23 11.95
CA GLY A 62 6.84 -9.57 12.05
C GLY A 62 7.51 -9.94 10.72
N LYS A 63 6.81 -9.79 9.59
CA LYS A 63 7.31 -10.12 8.24
C LYS A 63 8.12 -8.96 7.67
N ARG A 64 9.30 -8.74 8.25
CA ARG A 64 10.12 -7.54 8.00
C ARG A 64 10.54 -7.39 6.53
N GLN A 65 11.00 -8.46 5.89
CA GLN A 65 11.46 -8.40 4.50
C GLN A 65 10.33 -8.06 3.54
N GLU A 66 9.16 -8.67 3.73
CA GLU A 66 7.98 -8.38 2.93
C GLU A 66 7.51 -6.94 3.16
N ALA A 67 7.50 -6.49 4.42
CA ALA A 67 7.13 -5.14 4.77
C ALA A 67 8.04 -4.10 4.09
N GLU A 68 9.35 -4.32 4.08
CA GLU A 68 10.33 -3.45 3.41
C GLU A 68 10.11 -3.44 1.88
N ARG A 69 9.88 -4.61 1.26
CA ARG A 69 9.57 -4.69 -0.18
C ARG A 69 8.28 -3.93 -0.53
N ALA A 70 7.22 -4.14 0.24
CA ALA A 70 5.95 -3.44 0.05
C ALA A 70 6.12 -1.93 0.24
N PHE A 71 6.89 -1.51 1.24
CA PHE A 71 7.18 -0.10 1.48
C PHE A 71 7.89 0.55 0.30
N MET A 72 8.94 -0.08 -0.24
CA MET A 72 9.68 0.45 -1.40
C MET A 72 8.77 0.63 -2.63
N LEU A 73 7.90 -0.34 -2.92
CA LEU A 73 6.92 -0.24 -4.01
C LEU A 73 5.92 0.89 -3.76
N GLY A 74 5.36 0.97 -2.56
CA GLY A 74 4.42 2.01 -2.17
C GLY A 74 5.01 3.41 -2.27
N TYR A 75 6.27 3.58 -1.83
CA TYR A 75 7.00 4.83 -1.91
C TYR A 75 7.25 5.26 -3.37
N SER A 76 7.63 4.31 -4.24
CA SER A 76 7.83 4.57 -5.67
C SER A 76 6.55 5.10 -6.33
N TYR A 77 5.41 4.45 -6.09
CA TYR A 77 4.11 4.90 -6.63
C TYR A 77 3.61 6.21 -6.00
N ALA A 78 3.91 6.47 -4.73
CA ALA A 78 3.56 7.74 -4.07
C ALA A 78 4.32 8.91 -4.73
N ARG A 79 5.56 8.68 -5.15
CA ARG A 79 6.37 9.66 -5.88
C ARG A 79 5.83 9.94 -7.29
N SER A 80 5.39 8.91 -8.02
CA SER A 80 4.90 9.06 -9.40
C SER A 80 3.47 9.61 -9.52
N SER A 81 2.57 9.21 -8.61
CA SER A 81 1.15 9.62 -8.64
C SER A 81 0.93 11.12 -8.35
N ARG A 82 1.86 11.75 -7.62
CA ARG A 82 1.75 13.14 -7.11
C ARG A 82 0.56 13.38 -6.18
N GLU A 83 -0.01 12.32 -5.61
CA GLU A 83 -1.10 12.41 -4.64
C GLU A 83 -0.58 12.78 -3.25
N GLU A 84 -0.89 14.00 -2.82
CA GLU A 84 -0.30 14.61 -1.62
C GLU A 84 -0.61 13.84 -0.32
N ARG A 85 -1.80 13.23 -0.22
CA ARG A 85 -2.17 12.42 0.95
C ARG A 85 -1.34 11.14 1.04
N VAL A 86 -1.06 10.52 -0.10
CA VAL A 86 -0.29 9.28 -0.18
C VAL A 86 1.19 9.57 0.06
N ARG A 87 1.71 10.67 -0.50
CA ARG A 87 3.08 11.12 -0.24
C ARG A 87 3.35 11.31 1.25
N ARG A 88 2.46 12.02 1.97
CA ARG A 88 2.59 12.20 3.42
C ARG A 88 2.56 10.89 4.20
N LEU A 89 1.75 9.91 3.77
CA LEU A 89 1.77 8.57 4.36
C LEU A 89 3.11 7.86 4.13
N ALA A 90 3.64 7.93 2.91
CA ALA A 90 4.92 7.34 2.55
C ALA A 90 6.09 7.95 3.36
N GLU A 91 6.08 9.27 3.54
CA GLU A 91 7.08 9.99 4.34
C GLU A 91 7.04 9.62 5.81
N LYS A 92 5.82 9.55 6.39
CA LYS A 92 5.64 9.09 7.78
C LYS A 92 6.20 7.68 7.97
N LEU A 93 5.85 6.76 7.06
CA LEU A 93 6.35 5.39 7.12
C LEU A 93 7.86 5.31 6.89
N SER A 94 8.43 6.16 6.05
CA SER A 94 9.88 6.21 5.82
C SER A 94 10.66 6.42 7.12
N GLN A 95 10.18 7.29 8.00
CA GLN A 95 10.80 7.51 9.31
C GLN A 95 10.76 6.22 10.15
N GLU A 96 9.64 5.50 10.13
CA GLU A 96 9.47 4.25 10.87
C GLU A 96 10.35 3.10 10.32
N PHE A 97 10.55 3.02 9.01
CA PHE A 97 11.38 2.00 8.37
C PHE A 97 12.88 2.34 8.43
N THR A 98 13.25 3.61 8.37
CA THR A 98 14.66 4.07 8.48
C THR A 98 15.18 3.96 9.92
N ASN A 99 14.36 4.27 10.93
CA ASN A 99 14.76 4.14 12.34
C ASN A 99 14.93 2.68 12.80
N SER A 100 14.49 1.69 12.01
CA SER A 100 14.63 0.27 12.35
C SER A 100 16.01 -0.31 11.98
N VAL A 101 16.92 0.51 11.44
CA VAL A 101 18.29 0.11 11.06
C VAL A 101 19.31 0.43 12.18
N GLN A 102 18.90 1.09 13.26
CA GLN A 102 19.79 1.49 14.38
C GLN A 102 19.46 0.84 15.74
N GLY A 103 18.67 -0.24 15.78
CA GLY A 103 18.32 -0.96 17.01
C GLY A 103 18.82 -2.40 16.99
#